data_AF-S9P877-F1
#
_entry.id   AF-S9P877-F1
#
_cell.length_a   1.000
_cell.length_b   1.000
_cell.length_c   1.000
_cell.angle_alpha   90.00
_cell.angle_beta   90.00
_cell.angle_gamma   90.00
#
_symmetry.space_group_name_H-M   'P 1'
#
loop_
_entity.id
_entity.type
_entity.pdbx_description
1 polymer ?
#
loop_
_entity_poly.entity_id
_entity_poly.type
_entity_poly.pdbx_seq_one_letter_code
_entity_poly.pdbx_strand_id
1 'polypeptide(L)'
;MIRRIAIASLLASAAAGCASTQQAQTQGPTTKEERMRISNQPPFDVSVCQTQLPALPQPANQGGLVGGLLFARPQVMECLVDPKSRGDAETTRVVVKTTVNDQGGTHAVSGENLTPEGTACVQKTVDTLVPLTALAKGAQPVESESVFVHERGNSASVKFGTNPGSDYSGAVRLAQPQWCDCYAGFTTVAPPTLRANITLKKAATTAADITFDTVGTPEGEQLAACLKGKLAAVPAKLDVDELKFPYRFVHFNSRATEPAADLQPEMRFFQLDLVRNQRSADAAIAFGHRANAAEVYDAVVAQYQKSKDWKLVDELKSKCKVLVDASQAWVNAIDAQLKVDQSTLGLAQELKAKDASWADLEPKAQEVINNTQQDLDNAKKRLEADQGACPKETREAAPKKDAKKK
;
A
#
# COMPACT_ATOMS: atom_id res chain seq x y z
N MET A 1 -24.32 1.53 0.71
CA MET A 1 -23.85 0.16 0.42
C MET A 1 -22.32 0.06 0.53
N ILE A 2 -21.70 0.48 1.64
CA ILE A 2 -20.24 0.32 1.90
C ILE A 2 -20.05 -0.58 3.13
N ARG A 3 -20.92 -1.60 3.31
CA ARG A 3 -20.83 -2.47 4.48
C ARG A 3 -19.78 -3.56 4.34
N ARG A 4 -19.22 -3.79 3.14
CA ARG A 4 -18.19 -4.81 2.89
C ARG A 4 -17.36 -4.47 1.65
N ILE A 5 -16.44 -3.52 1.72
CA ILE A 5 -15.20 -3.70 0.94
C ILE A 5 -14.39 -4.69 1.78
N ALA A 6 -14.71 -5.98 1.63
CA ALA A 6 -13.95 -7.05 2.26
C ALA A 6 -12.63 -7.16 1.49
N ILE A 7 -11.59 -6.52 1.99
CA ILE A 7 -10.24 -6.70 1.47
C ILE A 7 -9.75 -8.03 2.00
N ALA A 8 -10.20 -9.11 1.36
CA ALA A 8 -9.61 -10.41 1.55
C ALA A 8 -8.16 -10.30 1.03
N SER A 9 -7.21 -10.32 1.96
CA SER A 9 -5.81 -10.58 1.61
C SER A 9 -5.74 -12.02 1.12
N LEU A 10 -5.22 -12.22 -0.10
CA LEU A 10 -5.05 -13.57 -0.67
C LEU A 10 -3.98 -14.37 0.10
N LEU A 11 -3.22 -13.70 0.96
CA LEU A 11 -2.11 -14.25 1.76
C LEU A 11 -2.55 -15.28 2.81
N ALA A 12 -3.81 -15.27 3.24
CA ALA A 12 -4.30 -16.20 4.26
C ALA A 12 -4.28 -17.68 3.84
N SER A 13 -4.12 -17.98 2.54
CA SER A 13 -4.05 -19.37 2.02
C SER A 13 -2.67 -19.84 1.57
N ALA A 14 -1.68 -18.96 1.42
CA ALA A 14 -0.32 -19.36 0.99
C ALA A 14 0.52 -19.93 2.15
N ALA A 15 -0.06 -20.01 3.37
CA ALA A 15 0.62 -20.32 4.62
C ALA A 15 1.17 -21.76 4.74
N ALA A 16 0.93 -22.65 3.78
CA ALA A 16 1.51 -24.00 3.79
C ALA A 16 2.77 -24.14 2.91
N GLY A 17 3.04 -23.21 1.99
CA GLY A 17 4.08 -23.39 0.94
C GLY A 17 5.37 -22.58 1.10
N CYS A 18 5.38 -21.50 1.90
CA CYS A 18 6.50 -20.54 1.90
C CYS A 18 7.39 -20.52 3.15
N ALA A 19 7.24 -21.45 4.09
CA ALA A 19 8.14 -21.55 5.25
C ALA A 19 9.57 -22.04 4.92
N SER A 20 9.85 -22.40 3.66
CA SER A 20 11.13 -23.05 3.27
C SER A 20 11.80 -22.50 2.01
N THR A 21 11.67 -21.20 1.67
CA THR A 21 12.45 -20.59 0.57
C THR A 21 13.83 -20.08 1.01
N GLN A 22 14.55 -20.92 1.74
CA GLN A 22 16.02 -20.94 1.68
C GLN A 22 16.43 -22.32 1.18
N GLN A 23 16.47 -22.48 -0.15
CA GLN A 23 17.14 -23.63 -0.74
C GLN A 23 18.59 -23.66 -0.25
N ALA A 24 18.93 -24.72 0.48
CA ALA A 24 20.30 -25.04 0.78
C ALA A 24 21.06 -25.26 -0.54
N GLN A 25 22.07 -24.43 -0.81
CA GLN A 25 23.01 -24.69 -1.90
C GLN A 25 23.74 -26.02 -1.61
N THR A 26 23.45 -27.07 -2.35
CA THR A 26 24.22 -28.32 -2.36
C THR A 26 25.55 -28.08 -3.10
N GLN A 27 26.69 -28.17 -2.39
CA GLN A 27 27.99 -28.56 -2.94
C GLN A 27 29.04 -28.73 -1.83
N GLY A 28 29.66 -29.91 -1.77
CA GLY A 28 30.95 -30.19 -1.10
C GLY A 28 30.92 -30.51 0.40
N PRO A 29 31.87 -31.32 0.90
CA PRO A 29 31.93 -31.73 2.31
C PRO A 29 32.20 -30.52 3.22
N THR A 30 31.40 -30.41 4.27
CA THR A 30 31.30 -29.24 5.15
C THR A 30 32.28 -29.30 6.32
N THR A 31 33.15 -28.29 6.41
CA THR A 31 33.90 -27.96 7.63
C THR A 31 32.95 -27.30 8.65
N LYS A 32 33.37 -27.20 9.93
CA LYS A 32 32.61 -26.59 11.05
C LYS A 32 32.08 -25.16 10.81
N GLU A 33 32.43 -24.53 9.69
CA GLU A 33 31.85 -23.29 9.12
C GLU A 33 30.54 -23.56 8.37
N GLU A 34 29.77 -24.56 8.81
CA GLU A 34 28.49 -24.93 8.22
C GLU A 34 27.46 -23.83 8.51
N ARG A 35 27.49 -22.80 7.65
CA ARG A 35 26.44 -21.81 7.35
C ARG A 35 25.57 -21.41 8.54
N MET A 36 26.00 -20.38 9.29
CA MET A 36 25.04 -19.61 10.09
C MET A 36 23.93 -19.11 9.17
N ARG A 37 22.72 -19.66 9.30
CA ARG A 37 21.54 -19.26 8.53
C ARG A 37 21.26 -17.78 8.82
N ILE A 38 21.26 -16.95 7.79
CA ILE A 38 20.91 -15.53 7.91
C ILE A 38 19.42 -15.41 7.61
N SER A 39 18.60 -15.11 8.63
CA SER A 39 17.13 -15.10 8.51
C SER A 39 16.52 -13.70 8.40
N ASN A 40 17.20 -12.66 8.92
CA ASN A 40 16.69 -11.28 8.92
C ASN A 40 16.96 -10.55 7.60
N GLN A 41 16.54 -11.12 6.48
CA GLN A 41 16.54 -10.45 5.17
C GLN A 41 15.14 -10.39 4.56
N PRO A 42 14.09 -9.99 5.32
CA PRO A 42 12.76 -9.83 4.74
C PRO A 42 12.77 -8.63 3.76
N PRO A 43 11.87 -8.63 2.77
CA PRO A 43 11.75 -7.50 1.85
C PRO A 43 11.47 -6.18 2.57
N PHE A 44 11.88 -5.08 1.94
CA PHE A 44 11.49 -3.73 2.33
C PHE A 44 10.63 -3.12 1.24
N ASP A 45 9.48 -2.57 1.62
CA ASP A 45 8.61 -1.86 0.70
C ASP A 45 9.04 -0.40 0.61
N VAL A 46 9.60 -0.01 -0.52
CA VAL A 46 10.10 1.36 -0.72
C VAL A 46 8.98 2.40 -0.78
N SER A 47 7.71 2.00 -0.86
CA SER A 47 6.59 2.93 -0.71
C SER A 47 6.53 3.58 0.68
N VAL A 48 7.16 2.96 1.70
CA VAL A 48 7.37 3.57 3.03
C VAL A 48 8.12 4.90 2.91
N CYS A 49 9.02 5.02 1.93
CA CYS A 49 9.82 6.21 1.69
C CYS A 49 9.09 7.32 0.93
N GLN A 50 7.87 7.08 0.45
CA GLN A 50 7.14 8.05 -0.34
C GLN A 50 6.27 8.93 0.54
N THR A 51 6.47 10.24 0.44
CA THR A 51 5.80 11.25 1.28
C THR A 51 4.56 11.87 0.62
N GLN A 52 4.30 11.54 -0.65
CA GLN A 52 3.12 12.08 -1.34
C GLN A 52 1.85 11.48 -0.72
N LEU A 53 1.09 12.35 -0.06
CA LEU A 53 -0.22 12.04 0.52
C LEU A 53 -1.28 11.92 -0.58
N PRO A 54 -2.28 11.03 -0.41
CA PRO A 54 -3.38 10.98 -1.33
C PRO A 54 -4.29 12.19 -1.10
N ALA A 55 -4.89 12.72 -2.15
CA ALA A 55 -5.93 13.73 -2.00
C ALA A 55 -7.19 13.06 -1.43
N LEU A 56 -7.44 13.22 -0.13
CA LEU A 56 -8.63 12.67 0.51
C LEU A 56 -9.88 13.50 0.17
N PRO A 57 -11.07 12.87 0.02
CA PRO A 57 -12.32 13.57 -0.21
C PRO A 57 -12.65 14.57 0.90
N GLN A 58 -13.09 15.76 0.50
CA GLN A 58 -13.59 16.81 1.40
C GLN A 58 -15.02 17.19 1.03
N PRO A 59 -15.98 17.24 1.99
CA PRO A 59 -15.82 16.84 3.39
C PRO A 59 -15.48 15.35 3.56
N ALA A 60 -14.94 14.96 4.73
CA ALA A 60 -14.59 13.57 5.00
C ALA A 60 -15.83 12.67 4.90
N ASN A 61 -15.68 11.52 4.24
CA ASN A 61 -16.72 10.50 4.10
C ASN A 61 -16.12 9.09 4.28
N GLN A 62 -16.97 8.09 4.40
CA GLN A 62 -16.53 6.72 4.70
C GLN A 62 -15.56 6.16 3.65
N GLY A 63 -15.77 6.45 2.35
CA GLY A 63 -14.87 6.00 1.28
C GLY A 63 -13.47 6.61 1.39
N GLY A 64 -13.42 7.92 1.68
CA GLY A 64 -12.17 8.63 1.95
C GLY A 64 -11.42 8.10 3.17
N LEU A 65 -12.11 7.86 4.28
CA LEU A 65 -11.48 7.36 5.51
C LEU A 65 -10.98 5.92 5.36
N VAL A 66 -11.77 5.02 4.75
CA VAL A 66 -11.33 3.65 4.46
C VAL A 66 -10.13 3.67 3.51
N GLY A 67 -10.22 4.40 2.41
CA GLY A 67 -9.13 4.51 1.44
C GLY A 67 -7.85 5.10 2.04
N GLY A 68 -7.96 6.12 2.89
CA GLY A 68 -6.82 6.69 3.62
C GLY A 68 -6.13 5.68 4.56
N LEU A 69 -6.91 4.90 5.33
CA LEU A 69 -6.33 3.87 6.21
C LEU A 69 -5.65 2.75 5.42
N LEU A 70 -6.20 2.35 4.27
CA LEU A 70 -5.59 1.36 3.40
C LEU A 70 -4.31 1.87 2.75
N PHE A 71 -4.31 3.14 2.33
CA PHE A 71 -3.13 3.80 1.80
C PHE A 71 -1.98 3.81 2.82
N ALA A 72 -2.28 3.97 4.11
CA ALA A 72 -1.27 3.96 5.18
C ALA A 72 -0.70 2.56 5.50
N ARG A 73 -1.24 1.48 4.89
CA ARG A 73 -0.87 0.10 5.21
C ARG A 73 0.64 -0.16 5.14
N PRO A 74 1.42 0.26 4.12
CA PRO A 74 2.85 -0.03 4.08
C PRO A 74 3.59 0.50 5.30
N GLN A 75 3.31 1.74 5.72
CA GLN A 75 3.93 2.36 6.88
C GLN A 75 3.44 1.77 8.21
N VAL A 76 2.15 1.42 8.31
CA VAL A 76 1.59 0.73 9.49
C VAL A 76 2.23 -0.65 9.65
N MET A 77 2.40 -1.40 8.57
CA MET A 77 3.07 -2.72 8.61
C MET A 77 4.57 -2.58 8.89
N GLU A 78 5.22 -1.52 8.42
CA GLU A 78 6.62 -1.22 8.73
C GLU A 78 6.83 -0.96 10.23
N CYS A 79 5.89 -0.29 10.91
CA CYS A 79 5.94 -0.11 12.36
C CYS A 79 6.04 -1.44 13.13
N LEU A 80 5.57 -2.56 12.56
CA LEU A 80 5.52 -3.88 13.18
C LEU A 80 6.71 -4.77 12.82
N VAL A 81 7.66 -4.29 12.02
CA VAL A 81 8.86 -5.04 11.63
C VAL A 81 9.83 -5.21 12.81
N ASP A 82 9.99 -4.16 13.61
CA ASP A 82 10.81 -4.21 14.83
C ASP A 82 10.09 -5.07 15.89
N PRO A 83 10.74 -6.11 16.44
CA PRO A 83 10.15 -6.90 17.52
C PRO A 83 9.80 -6.05 18.75
N LYS A 84 10.42 -4.88 18.99
CA LYS A 84 10.03 -3.98 20.09
C LYS A 84 8.62 -3.41 19.94
N SER A 85 8.09 -3.36 18.73
CA SER A 85 6.73 -2.84 18.48
C SER A 85 5.64 -3.86 18.79
N ARG A 86 5.99 -5.13 19.03
CA ARG A 86 5.04 -6.23 19.21
C ARG A 86 5.44 -7.14 20.36
N GLY A 87 4.48 -7.85 20.95
CA GLY A 87 4.77 -8.85 21.97
C GLY A 87 5.23 -10.19 21.35
N ASP A 88 5.39 -11.19 22.22
CA ASP A 88 5.97 -12.48 21.84
C ASP A 88 5.04 -13.39 21.01
N ALA A 89 3.74 -13.06 20.90
CA ALA A 89 2.81 -13.88 20.14
C ALA A 89 3.14 -13.90 18.63
N GLU A 90 2.71 -14.98 17.96
CA GLU A 90 2.92 -15.14 16.52
C GLU A 90 2.12 -14.11 15.69
N THR A 91 0.95 -13.71 16.18
CA THR A 91 0.08 -12.75 15.50
C THR A 91 -0.02 -11.46 16.31
N THR A 92 0.13 -10.33 15.63
CA THR A 92 -0.16 -8.99 16.15
C THR A 92 -1.32 -8.42 15.36
N ARG A 93 -2.38 -8.01 16.06
CA ARG A 93 -3.57 -7.44 15.45
C ARG A 93 -3.69 -5.99 15.87
N VAL A 94 -3.64 -5.08 14.90
CA VAL A 94 -3.81 -3.63 15.11
C VAL A 94 -5.16 -3.22 14.56
N VAL A 95 -5.91 -2.46 15.35
CA VAL A 95 -7.19 -1.84 14.97
C VAL A 95 -7.00 -0.34 15.00
N VAL A 96 -7.30 0.31 13.88
CA VAL A 96 -7.36 1.76 13.79
C VAL A 96 -8.81 2.16 13.58
N LYS A 97 -9.40 2.81 14.58
CA LYS A 97 -10.72 3.43 14.48
C LYS A 97 -10.55 4.91 14.21
N THR A 98 -11.21 5.42 13.17
CA THR A 98 -11.22 6.83 12.83
C THR A 98 -12.62 7.38 12.98
N THR A 99 -12.74 8.52 13.68
CA THR A 99 -14.02 9.25 13.83
C THR A 99 -13.79 10.70 13.43
N VAL A 100 -14.70 11.26 12.63
CA VAL A 100 -14.71 12.68 12.25
C VAL A 100 -16.09 13.27 12.55
N ASN A 101 -16.13 14.40 13.24
CA ASN A 101 -17.34 15.14 13.59
C ASN A 101 -17.13 16.64 13.37
N ASP A 102 -18.06 17.48 13.86
CA ASP A 102 -17.98 18.94 13.68
C ASP A 102 -16.99 19.66 14.61
N GLN A 103 -16.34 18.93 15.52
CA GLN A 103 -15.28 19.42 16.41
C GLN A 103 -13.88 19.06 15.90
N GLY A 104 -13.75 18.09 14.99
CA GLY A 104 -12.48 17.60 14.48
C GLY A 104 -12.55 16.12 14.14
N GLY A 105 -11.38 15.49 14.05
CA GLY A 105 -11.28 14.05 13.89
C GLY A 105 -10.18 13.46 14.75
N THR A 106 -10.31 12.16 15.05
CA THR A 106 -9.34 11.41 15.84
C THR A 106 -9.13 10.02 15.26
N HIS A 107 -7.89 9.53 15.32
CA HIS A 107 -7.57 8.12 15.20
C HIS A 107 -7.36 7.51 16.58
N ALA A 108 -7.97 6.36 16.83
CA ALA A 108 -7.74 5.54 18.01
C ALA A 108 -7.10 4.22 17.58
N VAL A 109 -5.84 4.03 17.96
CA VAL A 109 -5.09 2.79 17.73
C VAL A 109 -5.22 1.87 18.95
N SER A 110 -5.59 0.62 18.71
CA SER A 110 -5.65 -0.43 19.72
C SER A 110 -5.26 -1.77 19.09
N GLY A 111 -5.12 -2.82 19.89
CA GLY A 111 -4.73 -4.11 19.32
C GLY A 111 -4.34 -5.17 20.34
N GLU A 112 -4.13 -6.37 19.81
CA GLU A 112 -3.59 -7.52 20.53
C GLU A 112 -2.11 -7.69 20.19
N ASN A 113 -1.32 -8.06 21.19
CA ASN A 113 0.14 -8.22 21.06
C ASN A 113 0.86 -6.95 20.55
N LEU A 114 0.26 -5.78 20.74
CA LEU A 114 0.81 -4.47 20.37
C LEU A 114 1.40 -3.79 21.60
N THR A 115 2.64 -3.32 21.49
CA THR A 115 3.33 -2.59 22.58
C THR A 115 2.99 -1.10 22.59
N PRO A 116 3.37 -0.35 23.64
CA PRO A 116 3.29 1.12 23.63
C PRO A 116 4.08 1.76 22.47
N GLU A 117 5.28 1.26 22.16
CA GLU A 117 6.11 1.72 21.05
C GLU A 117 5.44 1.48 19.70
N GLY A 118 4.87 0.28 19.51
CA GLY A 118 4.10 -0.06 18.32
C GLY A 118 2.86 0.84 18.16
N THR A 119 2.12 1.04 19.25
CA THR A 119 0.96 1.96 19.28
C THR A 119 1.36 3.36 18.86
N ALA A 120 2.44 3.91 19.44
CA ALA A 120 2.92 5.25 19.13
C ALA A 120 3.38 5.39 17.67
N CYS A 121 4.05 4.38 17.12
CA CYS A 121 4.48 4.37 15.72
C CYS A 121 3.28 4.38 14.76
N VAL A 122 2.29 3.51 15.00
CA VAL A 122 1.08 3.42 14.17
C VAL A 122 0.26 4.70 14.29
N GLN A 123 0.07 5.22 15.50
CA GLN A 123 -0.65 6.47 15.74
C GLN A 123 -0.03 7.63 14.94
N LYS A 124 1.28 7.83 15.07
CA LYS A 124 2.01 8.85 14.31
C LYS A 124 1.84 8.66 12.80
N THR A 125 1.87 7.42 12.33
CA THR A 125 1.71 7.08 10.92
C THR A 125 0.33 7.50 10.41
N VAL A 126 -0.75 7.11 11.09
CA VAL A 126 -2.11 7.41 10.64
C VAL A 126 -2.44 8.89 10.78
N ASP A 127 -1.98 9.56 11.84
CA ASP A 127 -2.14 11.01 12.03
C ASP A 127 -1.46 11.81 10.89
N THR A 128 -0.34 11.30 10.37
CA THR A 128 0.41 11.94 9.28
C THR A 128 -0.21 11.66 7.92
N LEU A 129 -0.59 10.40 7.66
CA LEU A 129 -0.99 9.95 6.34
C LEU A 129 -2.49 10.13 6.05
N VAL A 130 -3.31 10.25 7.08
CA VAL A 130 -4.77 10.37 6.98
C VAL A 130 -5.23 11.65 7.68
N PRO A 131 -4.86 12.84 7.18
CA PRO A 131 -5.22 14.09 7.83
C PRO A 131 -6.74 14.26 7.89
N LEU A 132 -7.24 14.61 9.08
CA LEU A 132 -8.67 14.75 9.35
C LEU A 132 -9.04 16.23 9.49
N THR A 133 -10.12 16.62 8.80
CA THR A 133 -10.71 17.96 8.88
C THR A 133 -12.09 17.86 9.50
N ALA A 134 -12.44 18.80 10.39
CA ALA A 134 -13.78 18.85 10.99
C ALA A 134 -14.87 18.94 9.92
N LEU A 135 -16.00 18.28 10.17
CA LEU A 135 -17.20 18.39 9.35
C LEU A 135 -17.90 19.73 9.59
N ALA A 136 -18.84 20.06 8.70
CA ALA A 136 -19.72 21.22 8.92
C ALA A 136 -20.53 21.05 10.21
N LYS A 137 -20.83 22.17 10.88
CA LYS A 137 -21.60 22.19 12.13
C LYS A 137 -22.93 21.44 11.99
N GLY A 138 -23.19 20.50 12.91
CA GLY A 138 -24.41 19.68 12.90
C GLY A 138 -24.44 18.55 11.85
N ALA A 139 -23.36 18.32 11.10
CA ALA A 139 -23.22 17.14 10.26
C ALA A 139 -23.15 15.86 11.11
N GLN A 140 -23.64 14.76 10.55
CA GLN A 140 -23.54 13.46 11.22
C GLN A 140 -22.08 12.99 11.26
N PRO A 141 -21.59 12.44 12.38
CA PRO A 141 -20.25 11.90 12.45
C PRO A 141 -20.03 10.78 11.43
N VAL A 142 -18.83 10.73 10.88
CA VAL A 142 -18.38 9.66 9.97
C VAL A 142 -17.34 8.83 10.70
N GLU A 143 -17.49 7.50 10.66
CA GLU A 143 -16.56 6.55 11.27
C GLU A 143 -16.02 5.56 10.24
N SER A 144 -14.78 5.12 10.45
CA SER A 144 -14.21 3.96 9.79
C SER A 144 -13.37 3.14 10.76
N GLU A 145 -13.23 1.85 10.45
CA GLU A 145 -12.34 0.95 11.19
C GLU A 145 -11.51 0.16 10.16
N SER A 146 -10.23 -0.04 10.45
CA SER A 146 -9.37 -0.91 9.67
C SER A 146 -8.54 -1.80 10.59
N VAL A 147 -8.37 -3.04 10.17
CA VAL A 147 -7.62 -4.05 10.92
C VAL A 147 -6.38 -4.42 10.12
N PHE A 148 -5.22 -4.32 10.76
CA PHE A 148 -3.93 -4.72 10.22
C PHE A 148 -3.46 -5.94 11.01
N VAL A 149 -3.20 -7.04 10.30
CA VAL A 149 -2.72 -8.28 10.90
C VAL A 149 -1.28 -8.49 10.45
N HIS A 150 -0.39 -8.64 11.42
CA HIS A 150 1.01 -8.97 11.22
C HIS A 150 1.26 -10.36 11.81
N GLU A 151 1.72 -11.27 10.98
CA GLU A 151 1.99 -12.65 11.36
C GLU A 151 3.49 -12.93 11.24
N ARG A 152 4.09 -13.41 12.32
CA ARG A 152 5.48 -13.89 12.33
C ARG A 152 5.57 -15.07 11.34
N GLY A 153 6.45 -14.95 10.35
CA GLY A 153 6.62 -15.93 9.27
C GLY A 153 5.95 -15.56 7.95
N ASN A 154 4.84 -14.81 7.97
CA ASN A 154 4.14 -14.36 6.77
C ASN A 154 4.30 -12.85 6.50
N SER A 155 4.66 -12.08 7.53
CA SER A 155 4.93 -10.64 7.46
C SER A 155 6.41 -10.35 7.70
N ALA A 156 6.91 -9.27 7.09
CA ALA A 156 8.28 -8.82 7.30
C ALA A 156 8.53 -8.58 8.81
N SER A 157 9.54 -9.23 9.37
CA SER A 157 9.94 -9.02 10.75
C SER A 157 11.40 -9.38 10.98
N VAL A 158 11.98 -8.78 12.02
CA VAL A 158 13.34 -9.04 12.47
C VAL A 158 13.32 -9.83 13.79
N LYS A 159 14.27 -10.74 13.96
CA LYS A 159 14.53 -11.49 15.19
C LYS A 159 16.01 -11.41 15.56
N PHE A 160 16.32 -10.76 16.68
CA PHE A 160 17.69 -10.68 17.20
C PHE A 160 18.04 -11.89 18.08
N GLY A 161 19.33 -12.10 18.32
CA GLY A 161 19.87 -13.18 19.14
C GLY A 161 19.96 -14.54 18.44
N THR A 162 19.84 -14.58 17.11
CA THR A 162 19.95 -15.85 16.35
C THR A 162 21.41 -16.18 16.07
N ASN A 163 22.14 -15.23 15.50
CA ASN A 163 23.58 -15.25 15.30
C ASN A 163 24.05 -13.86 14.85
N PRO A 164 25.35 -13.52 14.97
CA PRO A 164 25.84 -12.17 14.67
C PRO A 164 25.52 -11.68 13.24
N GLY A 165 25.57 -12.56 12.23
CA GLY A 165 25.24 -12.20 10.85
C GLY A 165 23.77 -11.88 10.65
N SER A 166 22.88 -12.67 11.26
CA SER A 166 21.44 -12.41 11.27
C SER A 166 21.10 -11.15 12.05
N ASP A 167 21.76 -10.90 13.18
CA ASP A 167 21.52 -9.70 13.99
C ASP A 167 21.97 -8.44 13.24
N TYR A 168 23.13 -8.47 12.58
CA TYR A 168 23.55 -7.39 11.69
C TYR A 168 22.55 -7.16 10.55
N SER A 169 22.09 -8.24 9.90
CA SER A 169 21.09 -8.16 8.83
C SER A 169 19.76 -7.57 9.33
N GLY A 170 19.39 -7.88 10.58
CA GLY A 170 18.26 -7.26 11.27
C GLY A 170 18.45 -5.76 11.48
N ALA A 171 19.62 -5.34 11.94
CA ALA A 171 19.97 -3.92 12.09
C ALA A 171 19.93 -3.18 10.74
N VAL A 172 20.46 -3.79 9.67
CA VAL A 172 20.36 -3.28 8.29
C VAL A 172 18.90 -3.10 7.91
N ARG A 173 18.04 -4.13 8.09
CA ARG A 173 16.62 -4.06 7.72
C ARG A 173 15.87 -2.97 8.49
N LEU A 174 16.12 -2.81 9.79
CA LEU A 174 15.47 -1.76 10.60
C LEU A 174 15.97 -0.35 10.27
N ALA A 175 17.15 -0.22 9.65
CA ALA A 175 17.69 1.07 9.23
C ALA A 175 17.15 1.55 7.87
N GLN A 176 16.63 0.64 7.02
CA GLN A 176 16.18 0.99 5.65
C GLN A 176 15.14 2.12 5.57
N PRO A 177 14.18 2.28 6.49
CA PRO A 177 13.27 3.44 6.50
C PRO A 177 13.98 4.80 6.64
N GLN A 178 15.24 4.84 7.09
CA GLN A 178 16.06 6.06 7.18
C GLN A 178 16.93 6.29 5.94
N TRP A 179 16.88 5.39 4.95
CA TRP A 179 17.70 5.42 3.73
C TRP A 179 16.88 5.79 2.50
N CYS A 180 15.77 6.51 2.70
CA CYS A 180 14.84 6.89 1.65
C CYS A 180 15.46 7.74 0.55
N ASP A 181 16.55 8.45 0.83
CA ASP A 181 17.35 9.15 -0.17
C ASP A 181 17.93 8.20 -1.23
N CYS A 182 18.29 6.97 -0.85
CA CYS A 182 18.76 5.97 -1.81
C CYS A 182 17.65 5.44 -2.74
N TYR A 183 16.38 5.57 -2.34
CA TYR A 183 15.24 5.01 -3.09
C TYR A 183 14.46 6.05 -3.91
N ALA A 184 14.88 7.31 -3.92
CA ALA A 184 14.14 8.42 -4.51
C ALA A 184 13.79 8.23 -6.00
N GLY A 185 14.62 7.51 -6.76
CA GLY A 185 14.38 7.20 -8.18
C GLY A 185 13.30 6.14 -8.44
N PHE A 186 12.85 5.41 -7.42
CA PHE A 186 11.98 4.24 -7.55
C PHE A 186 10.54 4.55 -7.09
N THR A 187 9.89 5.51 -7.75
CA THR A 187 8.55 5.98 -7.36
C THR A 187 7.45 4.98 -7.71
N THR A 188 7.46 4.43 -8.92
CA THR A 188 6.42 3.50 -9.42
C THR A 188 6.99 2.18 -9.94
N VAL A 189 8.24 1.88 -9.60
CA VAL A 189 8.95 0.65 -9.98
C VAL A 189 9.62 0.09 -8.74
N ALA A 190 9.68 -1.23 -8.60
CA ALA A 190 10.46 -1.86 -7.55
C ALA A 190 11.96 -1.73 -7.89
N PRO A 191 12.82 -1.36 -6.92
CA PRO A 191 14.26 -1.41 -7.13
C PRO A 191 14.75 -2.82 -7.47
N PRO A 192 15.84 -2.95 -8.25
CA PRO A 192 16.42 -4.25 -8.55
C PRO A 192 16.95 -4.91 -7.28
N THR A 193 16.89 -6.23 -7.25
CA THR A 193 17.50 -7.06 -6.20
C THR A 193 19.00 -6.86 -6.21
N LEU A 194 19.57 -6.53 -5.05
CA LEU A 194 21.01 -6.34 -4.89
C LEU A 194 21.60 -7.37 -3.95
N ARG A 195 22.86 -7.74 -4.19
CA ARG A 195 23.62 -8.60 -3.30
C ARG A 195 24.89 -7.90 -2.84
N ALA A 196 24.98 -7.69 -1.53
CA ALA A 196 26.18 -7.20 -0.87
C ALA A 196 26.94 -8.36 -0.23
N ASN A 197 28.26 -8.36 -0.31
CA ASN A 197 29.13 -9.26 0.44
C ASN A 197 29.75 -8.46 1.59
N ILE A 198 29.46 -8.88 2.82
CA ILE A 198 29.78 -8.15 4.04
C ILE A 198 30.84 -8.91 4.82
N THR A 199 31.86 -8.20 5.28
CA THR A 199 32.85 -8.69 6.23
C THR A 199 32.73 -7.94 7.54
N LEU A 200 32.47 -8.66 8.63
CA LEU A 200 32.50 -8.16 10.00
C LEU A 200 33.76 -8.67 10.71
N LYS A 201 34.32 -7.86 11.61
CA LYS A 201 35.49 -8.22 12.42
C LYS A 201 35.28 -7.84 13.88
N LYS A 202 35.80 -8.64 14.82
CA LYS A 202 35.63 -8.46 16.27
C LYS A 202 36.00 -7.07 16.78
N ALA A 203 37.09 -6.51 16.26
CA ALA A 203 37.63 -5.21 16.68
C ALA A 203 36.95 -4.01 15.99
N ALA A 204 36.10 -4.24 14.99
CA ALA A 204 35.43 -3.19 14.24
C ALA A 204 34.05 -2.91 14.81
N THR A 205 33.68 -1.62 14.95
CA THR A 205 32.37 -1.18 15.41
C THR A 205 31.31 -1.14 14.30
N THR A 206 31.74 -1.27 13.04
CA THR A 206 30.92 -1.35 11.83
C THR A 206 31.49 -2.41 10.89
N ALA A 207 30.87 -2.64 9.73
CA ALA A 207 31.40 -3.56 8.73
C ALA A 207 32.82 -3.17 8.29
N ALA A 208 33.74 -4.13 8.29
CA ALA A 208 35.13 -3.94 7.92
C ALA A 208 35.34 -3.85 6.40
N ASP A 209 34.50 -4.55 5.63
CA ASP A 209 34.46 -4.45 4.17
C ASP A 209 33.04 -4.73 3.64
N ILE A 210 32.68 -4.03 2.57
CA ILE A 210 31.40 -4.16 1.86
C ILE A 210 31.65 -4.05 0.35
N THR A 211 31.28 -5.09 -0.37
CA THR A 211 31.25 -5.10 -1.84
C THR A 211 29.85 -5.45 -2.33
N PHE A 212 29.50 -5.01 -3.54
CA PHE A 212 28.25 -5.39 -4.19
C PHE A 212 28.57 -6.16 -5.46
N ASP A 213 27.74 -7.15 -5.76
CA ASP A 213 27.75 -7.81 -7.06
C ASP A 213 27.28 -6.80 -8.13
N THR A 214 27.82 -6.91 -9.34
CA THR A 214 27.43 -6.05 -10.47
C THR A 214 25.96 -6.29 -10.83
N VAL A 215 25.20 -5.21 -10.98
CA VAL A 215 23.75 -5.22 -11.23
C VAL A 215 23.44 -5.15 -12.72
N GLY A 216 24.33 -4.50 -13.49
CA GLY A 216 24.22 -4.42 -14.95
C GLY A 216 23.29 -3.31 -15.46
N THR A 217 22.79 -2.44 -14.57
CA THR A 217 22.00 -1.24 -14.94
C THR A 217 22.54 0.01 -14.22
N PRO A 218 22.55 1.20 -14.84
CA PRO A 218 23.01 2.42 -14.19
C PRO A 218 22.28 2.75 -12.88
N GLU A 219 20.96 2.58 -12.86
CA GLU A 219 20.12 2.83 -11.70
C GLU A 219 20.41 1.83 -10.56
N GLY A 220 20.67 0.58 -10.91
CA GLY A 220 21.07 -0.46 -9.97
C GLY A 220 22.43 -0.20 -9.33
N GLU A 221 23.42 0.23 -10.13
CA GLU A 221 24.75 0.60 -9.63
C GLU A 221 24.71 1.84 -8.73
N GLN A 222 23.90 2.84 -9.07
CA GLN A 222 23.70 4.02 -8.22
C GLN A 222 23.08 3.65 -6.88
N LEU A 223 22.07 2.77 -6.90
CA LEU A 223 21.45 2.26 -5.67
C LEU A 223 22.45 1.48 -4.82
N ALA A 224 23.21 0.57 -5.42
CA ALA A 224 24.24 -0.22 -4.75
C ALA A 224 25.31 0.69 -4.10
N ALA A 225 25.76 1.73 -4.81
CA ALA A 225 26.70 2.70 -4.28
C ALA A 225 26.14 3.47 -3.07
N CYS A 226 24.89 3.93 -3.15
CA CYS A 226 24.22 4.62 -2.04
C CYS A 226 24.10 3.70 -0.81
N LEU A 227 23.59 2.47 -1.01
CA LEU A 227 23.40 1.50 0.06
C LEU A 227 24.73 1.03 0.67
N LYS A 228 25.81 0.93 -0.11
CA LYS A 228 27.16 0.67 0.43
C LYS A 228 27.57 1.72 1.46
N GLY A 229 27.33 3.00 1.17
CA GLY A 229 27.59 4.09 2.10
C GLY A 229 26.77 3.98 3.38
N LYS A 230 25.48 3.63 3.28
CA LYS A 230 24.58 3.44 4.43
C LYS A 230 24.97 2.22 5.28
N LEU A 231 25.30 1.11 4.64
CA LEU A 231 25.74 -0.13 5.31
C LEU A 231 27.01 0.09 6.14
N ALA A 232 27.96 0.87 5.65
CA ALA A 232 29.21 1.14 6.36
C ALA A 232 29.02 1.85 7.72
N ALA A 233 27.86 2.48 7.93
CA ALA A 233 27.50 3.15 9.17
C ALA A 233 26.69 2.27 10.14
N VAL A 234 26.28 1.06 9.74
CA VAL A 234 25.47 0.18 10.59
C VAL A 234 26.36 -0.44 11.68
N PRO A 235 26.00 -0.30 12.97
CA PRO A 235 26.76 -0.91 14.04
C PRO A 235 26.86 -2.43 13.90
N ALA A 236 28.06 -2.95 14.11
CA ALA A 236 28.34 -4.37 14.14
C ALA A 236 28.82 -4.79 15.53
N LYS A 237 28.36 -5.96 15.99
CA LYS A 237 28.89 -6.64 17.17
C LYS A 237 29.21 -8.06 16.79
N LEU A 238 30.46 -8.46 17.01
CA LEU A 238 30.95 -9.79 16.67
C LEU A 238 31.78 -10.36 17.81
N ASP A 239 31.43 -11.56 18.26
CA ASP A 239 32.17 -12.24 19.33
C ASP A 239 33.28 -13.17 18.78
N VAL A 240 33.22 -13.50 17.48
CA VAL A 240 34.22 -14.24 16.70
C VAL A 240 35.15 -13.30 15.93
N ASP A 241 36.32 -13.75 15.50
CA ASP A 241 37.35 -12.87 14.91
C ASP A 241 36.91 -12.23 13.59
N GLU A 242 36.31 -13.02 12.71
CA GLU A 242 35.82 -12.59 11.39
C GLU A 242 34.56 -13.35 11.00
N LEU A 243 33.62 -12.66 10.34
CA LEU A 243 32.45 -13.26 9.72
C LEU A 243 32.21 -12.65 8.34
N LYS A 244 32.10 -13.51 7.33
CA LYS A 244 31.80 -13.12 5.95
C LYS A 244 30.47 -13.74 5.53
N PHE A 245 29.56 -12.93 4.98
CA PHE A 245 28.29 -13.43 4.52
C PHE A 245 27.66 -12.51 3.45
N PRO A 246 26.80 -13.06 2.58
CA PRO A 246 26.01 -12.27 1.65
C PRO A 246 24.76 -11.68 2.33
N TYR A 247 24.45 -10.44 2.01
CA TYR A 247 23.18 -9.79 2.30
C TYR A 247 22.43 -9.49 1.02
N ARG A 248 21.21 -10.01 0.90
CA ARG A 248 20.33 -9.74 -0.24
C ARG A 248 19.36 -8.61 0.12
N PHE A 249 19.44 -7.52 -0.64
CA PHE A 249 18.39 -6.53 -0.65
C PHE A 249 17.29 -6.99 -1.60
N VAL A 250 16.13 -7.31 -1.02
CA VAL A 250 14.89 -7.54 -1.77
C VAL A 250 13.98 -6.36 -1.50
N HIS A 251 13.51 -5.72 -2.56
CA HIS A 251 12.62 -4.58 -2.46
C HIS A 251 11.26 -4.90 -3.05
N PHE A 252 10.23 -4.42 -2.37
CA PHE A 252 8.89 -4.30 -2.94
C PHE A 252 8.59 -2.82 -3.17
N ASN A 253 7.57 -2.55 -3.99
CA ASN A 253 7.00 -1.23 -4.09
C ASN A 253 5.48 -1.37 -4.25
N SER A 254 4.72 -1.08 -3.18
CA SER A 254 3.25 -1.10 -3.21
C SER A 254 2.65 -0.13 -4.25
N ARG A 255 3.42 0.86 -4.73
CA ARG A 255 2.98 1.79 -5.77
C ARG A 255 3.41 1.38 -7.18
N ALA A 256 3.98 0.18 -7.34
CA ALA A 256 4.44 -0.28 -8.64
C ALA A 256 3.30 -0.30 -9.67
N THR A 257 3.62 0.02 -10.92
CA THR A 257 2.70 -0.13 -12.05
C THR A 257 2.92 -1.45 -12.80
N GLU A 258 4.08 -2.06 -12.63
CA GLU A 258 4.47 -3.31 -13.28
C GLU A 258 5.05 -4.29 -12.24
N PRO A 259 4.94 -5.61 -12.46
CA PRO A 259 5.64 -6.61 -11.64
C PRO A 259 7.16 -6.41 -11.70
N ALA A 260 7.88 -6.61 -10.59
CA ALA A 260 9.34 -6.57 -10.61
C ALA A 260 9.89 -7.80 -11.34
N ALA A 261 10.44 -7.61 -12.53
CA ALA A 261 10.84 -8.71 -13.41
C ALA A 261 11.99 -9.57 -12.85
N ASP A 262 12.85 -9.00 -12.00
CA ASP A 262 14.01 -9.66 -11.40
C ASP A 262 13.68 -10.45 -10.12
N LEU A 263 12.47 -10.27 -9.57
CA LEU A 263 12.00 -11.06 -8.43
C LEU A 263 11.60 -12.47 -8.84
N GLN A 264 11.87 -13.43 -7.94
CA GLN A 264 11.35 -14.79 -8.08
C GLN A 264 9.81 -14.78 -8.14
N PRO A 265 9.17 -15.71 -8.86
CA PRO A 265 7.71 -15.75 -9.05
C PRO A 265 6.89 -15.60 -7.76
N GLU A 266 7.30 -16.26 -6.68
CA GLU A 266 6.64 -16.18 -5.37
C GLU A 266 6.71 -14.76 -4.80
N MET A 267 7.85 -14.10 -4.96
CA MET A 267 8.07 -12.73 -4.50
C MET A 267 7.32 -11.70 -5.36
N ARG A 268 7.19 -11.96 -6.67
CA ARG A 268 6.31 -11.17 -7.55
C ARG A 268 4.86 -11.25 -7.10
N PHE A 269 4.41 -12.41 -6.58
CA PHE A 269 3.04 -12.59 -6.09
C PHE A 269 2.79 -11.76 -4.84
N PHE A 270 3.73 -11.81 -3.88
CA PHE A 270 3.65 -10.97 -2.68
C PHE A 270 3.70 -9.47 -3.01
N GLN A 271 4.54 -9.05 -3.96
CA GLN A 271 4.55 -7.68 -4.44
C GLN A 271 3.19 -7.29 -5.05
N LEU A 272 2.56 -8.16 -5.86
CA LEU A 272 1.26 -7.86 -6.44
C LEU A 272 0.15 -7.75 -5.40
N ASP A 273 0.16 -8.54 -4.31
CA ASP A 273 -0.79 -8.35 -3.20
C ASP A 273 -0.61 -6.97 -2.52
N LEU A 274 0.64 -6.50 -2.39
CA LEU A 274 0.93 -5.15 -1.89
C LEU A 274 0.41 -4.06 -2.85
N VAL A 275 0.65 -4.20 -4.16
CA VAL A 275 0.10 -3.28 -5.17
C VAL A 275 -1.42 -3.29 -5.17
N ARG A 276 -2.03 -4.48 -5.01
CA ARG A 276 -3.48 -4.65 -4.93
C ARG A 276 -4.08 -3.86 -3.77
N ASN A 277 -3.46 -3.90 -2.59
CA ASN A 277 -3.90 -3.11 -1.44
C ASN A 277 -3.88 -1.60 -1.73
N GLN A 278 -2.85 -1.12 -2.43
CA GLN A 278 -2.75 0.28 -2.85
C GLN A 278 -3.81 0.67 -3.88
N ARG A 279 -4.10 -0.18 -4.86
CA ARG A 279 -5.18 0.07 -5.85
C ARG A 279 -6.57 0.04 -5.21
N SER A 280 -6.76 -0.80 -4.21
CA SER A 280 -7.99 -0.81 -3.42
C SER A 280 -8.17 0.49 -2.61
N ALA A 281 -7.08 1.05 -2.08
CA ALA A 281 -7.09 2.37 -1.47
C ALA A 281 -7.48 3.46 -2.48
N ASP A 282 -6.85 3.47 -3.65
CA ASP A 282 -7.12 4.43 -4.73
C ASP A 282 -8.60 4.38 -5.18
N ALA A 283 -9.16 3.18 -5.34
CA ALA A 283 -10.56 2.99 -5.71
C ALA A 283 -11.54 3.49 -4.64
N ALA A 284 -11.26 3.24 -3.35
CA ALA A 284 -12.08 3.74 -2.24
C ALA A 284 -12.04 5.26 -2.13
N ILE A 285 -10.87 5.88 -2.32
CA ILE A 285 -10.70 7.34 -2.34
C ILE A 285 -11.46 7.95 -3.53
N ALA A 286 -11.32 7.38 -4.72
CA ALA A 286 -12.01 7.85 -5.92
C ALA A 286 -13.54 7.76 -5.76
N PHE A 287 -14.05 6.66 -5.17
CA PHE A 287 -15.46 6.55 -4.82
C PHE A 287 -15.90 7.63 -3.83
N GLY A 288 -15.07 7.92 -2.81
CA GLY A 288 -15.35 8.99 -1.85
C GLY A 288 -15.46 10.37 -2.50
N HIS A 289 -14.56 10.72 -3.43
CA HIS A 289 -14.68 11.97 -4.21
C HIS A 289 -15.97 12.02 -5.01
N ARG A 290 -16.33 10.91 -5.66
CA ARG A 290 -17.55 10.77 -6.43
C ARG A 290 -18.81 10.90 -5.56
N ALA A 291 -18.80 10.37 -4.34
CA ALA A 291 -19.90 10.54 -3.38
C ALA A 291 -20.12 12.01 -3.03
N ASN A 292 -19.06 12.75 -2.70
CA ASN A 292 -19.16 14.19 -2.41
C ASN A 292 -19.65 14.98 -3.63
N ALA A 293 -19.12 14.68 -4.82
CA ALA A 293 -19.54 15.34 -6.05
C ALA A 293 -21.04 15.12 -6.35
N ALA A 294 -21.55 13.91 -6.05
CA ALA A 294 -22.96 13.58 -6.21
C ALA A 294 -23.84 14.39 -5.23
N GLU A 295 -23.47 14.47 -3.96
CA GLU A 295 -24.21 15.24 -2.96
C GLU A 295 -24.28 16.74 -3.31
N VAL A 296 -23.15 17.31 -3.78
CA VAL A 296 -23.10 18.71 -4.23
C VAL A 296 -24.00 18.92 -5.45
N TYR A 297 -23.99 18.01 -6.42
CA TYR A 297 -24.85 18.10 -7.60
C TYR A 297 -26.34 17.99 -7.22
N ASP A 298 -26.70 17.00 -6.40
CA ASP A 298 -28.07 16.73 -5.96
C ASP A 298 -28.66 17.93 -5.18
N ALA A 299 -27.84 18.65 -4.41
CA ALA A 299 -28.25 19.86 -3.71
C ALA A 299 -28.70 20.96 -4.69
N VAL A 300 -27.92 21.20 -5.76
CA VAL A 300 -28.27 22.19 -6.80
C VAL A 300 -29.49 21.74 -7.60
N VAL A 301 -29.59 20.43 -7.91
CA VAL A 301 -30.79 19.85 -8.56
C VAL A 301 -32.03 20.11 -7.73
N ALA A 302 -31.99 19.83 -6.42
CA ALA A 302 -33.11 20.05 -5.52
C ALA A 302 -33.49 21.54 -5.43
N GLN A 303 -32.50 22.45 -5.40
CA GLN A 303 -32.75 23.88 -5.41
C GLN A 303 -33.43 24.32 -6.70
N TYR A 304 -32.91 23.90 -7.86
CA TYR A 304 -33.49 24.20 -9.16
C TYR A 304 -34.89 23.61 -9.31
N GLN A 305 -35.13 22.38 -8.84
CA GLN A 305 -36.46 21.76 -8.91
C GLN A 305 -37.51 22.55 -8.12
N LYS A 306 -37.11 23.16 -7.00
CA LYS A 306 -37.98 24.00 -6.16
C LYS A 306 -38.18 25.41 -6.72
N SER A 307 -37.11 26.09 -7.14
CA SER A 307 -37.18 27.49 -7.57
C SER A 307 -37.52 27.66 -9.05
N LYS A 308 -37.18 26.67 -9.88
CA LYS A 308 -37.13 26.77 -11.35
C LYS A 308 -36.30 27.97 -11.84
N ASP A 309 -35.34 28.42 -11.04
CA ASP A 309 -34.49 29.56 -11.38
C ASP A 309 -33.47 29.17 -12.46
N TRP A 310 -33.67 29.70 -13.67
CA TRP A 310 -32.80 29.47 -14.81
C TRP A 310 -31.35 29.90 -14.58
N LYS A 311 -31.09 30.78 -13.60
CA LYS A 311 -29.73 31.19 -13.23
C LYS A 311 -28.91 30.05 -12.62
N LEU A 312 -29.56 29.00 -12.11
CA LEU A 312 -28.90 27.81 -11.57
C LEU A 312 -28.43 26.83 -12.66
N VAL A 313 -28.81 27.03 -13.92
CA VAL A 313 -28.47 26.10 -15.01
C VAL A 313 -26.96 26.01 -15.24
N ASP A 314 -26.23 27.12 -15.17
CA ASP A 314 -24.78 27.11 -15.33
C ASP A 314 -24.08 26.39 -14.17
N GLU A 315 -24.60 26.56 -12.95
CA GLU A 315 -24.13 25.83 -11.78
C GLU A 315 -24.43 24.33 -11.89
N LEU A 316 -25.64 23.95 -12.32
CA LEU A 316 -26.00 22.55 -12.59
C LEU A 316 -25.04 21.90 -13.59
N LYS A 317 -24.75 22.58 -14.71
CA LYS A 317 -23.79 22.08 -15.70
C LYS A 317 -22.40 21.90 -15.11
N SER A 318 -21.92 22.90 -14.37
CA SER A 318 -20.61 22.86 -13.74
C SER A 318 -20.49 21.71 -12.72
N LYS A 319 -21.46 21.58 -11.81
CA LYS A 319 -21.46 20.51 -10.80
C LYS A 319 -21.68 19.12 -11.40
N CYS A 320 -22.51 19.00 -12.44
CA CYS A 320 -22.67 17.72 -13.14
C CYS A 320 -21.37 17.29 -13.83
N LYS A 321 -20.63 18.23 -14.45
CA LYS A 321 -19.31 17.92 -15.02
C LYS A 321 -18.36 17.38 -13.95
N VAL A 322 -18.31 18.01 -12.78
CA VAL A 322 -17.47 17.52 -11.66
C VAL A 322 -17.90 16.10 -11.22
N LEU A 323 -19.20 15.82 -11.16
CA LEU A 323 -19.71 14.48 -10.89
C LEU A 323 -19.28 13.46 -11.96
N VAL A 324 -19.42 13.80 -13.25
CA VAL A 324 -19.01 12.92 -14.36
C VAL A 324 -17.50 12.66 -14.32
N ASP A 325 -16.68 13.70 -14.12
CA ASP A 325 -15.23 13.57 -14.02
C ASP A 325 -14.84 12.68 -12.82
N ALA A 326 -15.52 12.82 -11.68
CA ALA A 326 -15.30 11.97 -10.50
C ALA A 326 -15.76 10.51 -10.73
N SER A 327 -16.88 10.29 -11.41
CA SER A 327 -17.34 8.95 -11.80
C SER A 327 -16.38 8.27 -12.78
N GLN A 328 -15.80 9.03 -13.73
CA GLN A 328 -14.76 8.51 -14.61
C GLN A 328 -13.48 8.16 -13.85
N ALA A 329 -13.06 8.99 -12.90
CA ALA A 329 -11.90 8.70 -12.05
C ALA A 329 -12.11 7.41 -11.23
N TRP A 330 -13.32 7.19 -10.72
CA TRP A 330 -13.67 5.94 -10.03
C TRP A 330 -13.62 4.72 -10.95
N VAL A 331 -14.17 4.82 -12.17
CA VAL A 331 -14.05 3.76 -13.20
C VAL A 331 -12.58 3.43 -13.49
N ASN A 332 -11.74 4.45 -13.68
CA ASN A 332 -10.31 4.26 -13.97
C ASN A 332 -9.57 3.57 -12.81
N ALA A 333 -9.93 3.90 -11.56
CA ALA A 333 -9.33 3.27 -10.38
C ALA A 333 -9.70 1.78 -10.27
N ILE A 334 -10.96 1.41 -10.53
CA ILE A 334 -11.38 -0.01 -10.53
C ILE A 334 -10.77 -0.77 -11.72
N ASP A 335 -10.65 -0.14 -12.89
CA ASP A 335 -9.97 -0.75 -14.05
C ASP A 335 -8.48 -1.04 -13.74
N ALA A 336 -7.80 -0.12 -13.04
CA ALA A 336 -6.43 -0.34 -12.59
C ALA A 336 -6.32 -1.48 -11.56
N GLN A 337 -7.29 -1.59 -10.64
CA GLN A 337 -7.41 -2.71 -9.72
C GLN A 337 -7.60 -4.05 -10.46
N LEU A 338 -8.49 -4.09 -11.45
CA LEU A 338 -8.76 -5.28 -12.26
C LEU A 338 -7.51 -5.80 -12.97
N LYS A 339 -6.68 -4.89 -13.51
CA LYS A 339 -5.41 -5.27 -14.16
C LYS A 339 -4.47 -5.99 -13.19
N VAL A 340 -4.35 -5.51 -11.96
CA VAL A 340 -3.53 -6.14 -10.92
C VAL A 340 -4.10 -7.50 -10.51
N ASP A 341 -5.43 -7.60 -10.37
CA ASP A 341 -6.10 -8.88 -10.06
C ASP A 341 -5.87 -9.91 -11.19
N GLN A 342 -5.92 -9.50 -12.46
CA GLN A 342 -5.60 -10.33 -13.62
C GLN A 342 -4.13 -10.77 -13.65
N SER A 343 -3.19 -9.87 -13.36
CA SER A 343 -1.77 -10.23 -13.22
C SER A 343 -1.54 -11.22 -12.07
N THR A 344 -2.28 -11.06 -10.97
CA THR A 344 -2.21 -11.96 -9.81
C THR A 344 -2.70 -13.36 -10.16
N LEU A 345 -3.79 -13.50 -10.91
CA LEU A 345 -4.27 -14.79 -11.42
C LEU A 345 -3.23 -15.45 -12.33
N GLY A 346 -2.67 -14.70 -13.28
CA GLY A 346 -1.66 -15.23 -14.20
C GLY A 346 -0.43 -15.77 -13.46
N LEU A 347 0.00 -15.07 -12.40
CA LEU A 347 1.11 -15.52 -11.58
C LEU A 347 0.75 -16.70 -10.67
N ALA A 348 -0.47 -16.76 -10.13
CA ALA A 348 -0.96 -17.91 -9.39
C ALA A 348 -0.99 -19.18 -10.28
N GLN A 349 -1.36 -19.04 -11.54
CA GLN A 349 -1.30 -20.13 -12.53
C GLN A 349 0.13 -20.56 -12.84
N GLU A 350 1.06 -19.61 -12.99
CA GLU A 350 2.50 -19.89 -13.16
C GLU A 350 3.05 -20.68 -11.96
N LEU A 351 2.71 -20.25 -10.74
CA LEU A 351 3.14 -20.89 -9.50
C LEU A 351 2.53 -22.27 -9.33
N LYS A 352 1.23 -22.45 -9.60
CA LYS A 352 0.55 -23.74 -9.58
C LYS A 352 1.19 -24.74 -10.53
N ALA A 353 1.64 -24.30 -11.71
CA ALA A 353 2.32 -25.16 -12.68
C ALA A 353 3.68 -25.68 -12.15
N LYS A 354 4.30 -24.97 -11.20
CA LYS A 354 5.57 -25.35 -10.56
C LYS A 354 5.37 -26.13 -9.27
N ASP A 355 4.33 -25.78 -8.50
CA ASP A 355 4.02 -26.37 -7.20
C ASP A 355 2.50 -26.42 -6.98
N ALA A 356 1.96 -27.63 -6.82
CA ALA A 356 0.54 -27.86 -6.58
C ALA A 356 0.01 -27.25 -5.28
N SER A 357 0.88 -26.88 -4.33
CA SER A 357 0.48 -26.18 -3.10
C SER A 357 -0.20 -24.83 -3.36
N TRP A 358 -0.03 -24.26 -4.56
CA TRP A 358 -0.66 -23.01 -5.00
C TRP A 358 -2.05 -23.20 -5.64
N ALA A 359 -2.55 -24.43 -5.75
CA ALA A 359 -3.80 -24.72 -6.45
C ALA A 359 -5.02 -23.98 -5.88
N ASP A 360 -5.06 -23.76 -4.57
CA ASP A 360 -6.16 -23.07 -3.89
C ASP A 360 -6.21 -21.56 -4.16
N LEU A 361 -5.14 -20.97 -4.72
CA LEU A 361 -5.06 -19.54 -4.98
C LEU A 361 -5.70 -19.14 -6.31
N GLU A 362 -5.69 -20.01 -7.31
CA GLU A 362 -6.32 -19.75 -8.61
C GLU A 362 -7.84 -19.46 -8.50
N PRO A 363 -8.67 -20.32 -7.86
CA PRO A 363 -10.10 -20.03 -7.74
C PRO A 363 -10.38 -18.76 -6.92
N LYS A 364 -9.55 -18.45 -5.92
CA LYS A 364 -9.67 -17.21 -5.13
C LYS A 364 -9.32 -15.97 -5.93
N ALA A 365 -8.24 -16.02 -6.70
CA ALA A 365 -7.88 -14.94 -7.62
C ALA A 365 -8.97 -14.72 -8.68
N GLN A 366 -9.58 -15.80 -9.19
CA GLN A 366 -10.70 -15.71 -10.12
C GLN A 366 -11.96 -15.10 -9.47
N GLU A 367 -12.28 -15.47 -8.22
CA GLU A 367 -13.40 -14.87 -7.48
C GLU A 367 -13.18 -13.36 -7.29
N VAL A 368 -11.95 -12.95 -6.94
CA VAL A 368 -11.58 -11.54 -6.83
C VAL A 368 -11.77 -10.81 -8.17
N ILE A 369 -11.31 -11.38 -9.28
CA ILE A 369 -11.52 -10.80 -10.62
C ILE A 369 -13.02 -10.63 -10.92
N ASN A 370 -13.83 -11.62 -10.61
CA ASN A 370 -15.27 -11.57 -10.86
C ASN A 370 -15.93 -10.43 -10.05
N ASN A 371 -15.55 -10.27 -8.78
CA ASN A 371 -16.03 -9.20 -7.92
C ASN A 371 -15.58 -7.82 -8.44
N THR A 372 -14.30 -7.66 -8.78
CA THR A 372 -13.76 -6.40 -9.33
C THR A 372 -14.42 -6.06 -10.68
N GLN A 373 -14.69 -7.04 -11.54
CA GLN A 373 -15.40 -6.83 -12.79
C GLN A 373 -16.84 -6.38 -12.56
N GLN A 374 -17.54 -6.97 -11.59
CA GLN A 374 -18.89 -6.53 -11.23
C GLN A 374 -18.88 -5.09 -10.72
N ASP A 375 -17.90 -4.71 -9.89
CA ASP A 375 -17.74 -3.34 -9.40
C ASP A 375 -17.43 -2.37 -10.55
N LEU A 376 -16.59 -2.77 -11.51
CA LEU A 376 -16.28 -1.98 -12.70
C LEU A 376 -17.53 -1.74 -13.57
N ASP A 377 -18.33 -2.77 -13.79
CA ASP A 377 -19.56 -2.67 -14.57
C ASP A 377 -20.60 -1.77 -13.87
N ASN A 378 -20.69 -1.87 -12.54
CA ASN A 378 -21.54 -0.99 -11.74
C ASN A 378 -21.07 0.47 -11.80
N ALA A 379 -19.76 0.72 -11.74
CA ALA A 379 -19.19 2.05 -11.86
C ALA A 379 -19.43 2.65 -13.26
N LYS A 380 -19.26 1.85 -14.33
CA LYS A 380 -19.56 2.26 -15.71
C LYS A 380 -21.03 2.62 -15.90
N LYS A 381 -21.96 1.77 -15.42
CA LYS A 381 -23.40 2.09 -15.42
C LYS A 381 -23.70 3.38 -14.67
N ARG A 382 -23.01 3.63 -13.56
CA ARG A 382 -23.21 4.87 -12.80
C ARG A 382 -22.68 6.09 -13.54
N LEU A 383 -21.53 5.98 -14.18
CA LEU A 383 -21.00 7.02 -15.07
C LEU A 383 -22.00 7.36 -16.18
N GLU A 384 -22.55 6.35 -16.88
CA GLU A 384 -23.57 6.55 -17.91
C GLU A 384 -24.82 7.24 -17.37
N ALA A 385 -25.29 6.84 -16.18
CA ALA A 385 -26.43 7.47 -15.52
C ALA A 385 -26.14 8.94 -15.15
N ASP A 386 -24.95 9.23 -14.62
CA ASP A 386 -24.54 10.59 -14.25
C ASP A 386 -24.38 11.47 -15.52
N GLN A 387 -23.84 10.93 -16.62
CA GLN A 387 -23.79 11.60 -17.92
C GLN A 387 -25.19 11.90 -18.46
N GLY A 388 -26.12 10.95 -18.35
CA GLY A 388 -27.52 11.12 -18.76
C GLY A 388 -28.29 12.12 -17.90
N ALA A 389 -27.89 12.31 -16.64
CA ALA A 389 -28.50 13.27 -15.72
C ALA A 389 -28.02 14.71 -15.95
N CYS A 390 -26.93 14.92 -16.69
CA CYS A 390 -26.42 16.27 -16.95
C CYS A 390 -27.35 17.07 -17.86
N PRO A 391 -27.57 18.37 -17.58
CA PRO A 391 -28.33 19.24 -18.47
C PRO A 391 -27.72 19.23 -19.88
N LYS A 392 -28.51 18.88 -20.88
CA LYS A 392 -28.10 18.96 -22.28
C LYS A 392 -27.80 20.42 -22.64
N GLU A 393 -26.83 20.65 -23.52
CA GLU A 393 -26.65 21.96 -24.13
C GLU A 393 -27.81 22.25 -25.10
N THR A 394 -28.96 22.69 -24.57
CA THR A 394 -29.93 23.39 -25.39
C THR A 394 -29.51 24.85 -25.47
N ARG A 395 -29.14 25.29 -26.68
CA ARG A 395 -29.14 26.70 -27.06
C ARG A 395 -30.60 27.19 -27.15
N GLU A 396 -31.35 27.15 -26.05
CA GLU A 396 -32.64 27.84 -26.01
C GLU A 396 -32.41 29.26 -25.52
N ALA A 397 -32.69 30.17 -26.45
CA ALA A 397 -32.45 31.60 -26.35
C ALA A 397 -33.00 32.15 -25.03
N ALA A 398 -32.21 33.04 -24.41
CA ALA A 398 -32.68 33.93 -23.37
C ALA A 398 -34.07 34.48 -23.76
N PRO A 399 -35.05 34.49 -22.85
CA PRO A 399 -36.36 35.05 -23.16
C PRO A 399 -36.15 36.47 -23.65
N LYS A 400 -36.59 36.75 -24.88
CA LYS A 400 -36.57 38.09 -25.45
C LYS A 400 -37.27 39.00 -24.45
N LYS A 401 -36.53 39.96 -23.90
CA LYS A 401 -37.15 41.07 -23.17
C LYS A 401 -38.16 41.70 -24.10
N ASP A 402 -39.44 41.57 -23.78
CA ASP A 402 -40.50 42.32 -24.45
C ASP A 402 -40.19 43.80 -24.27
N ALA A 403 -39.61 44.39 -25.31
CA ALA A 403 -39.53 45.83 -25.47
C ALA A 403 -40.97 46.31 -25.66
N LYS A 404 -41.61 46.69 -24.54
CA LYS A 404 -42.83 47.49 -24.55
C LYS A 404 -42.57 48.72 -25.42
N LYS A 405 -43.22 48.74 -26.59
CA LYS A 405 -43.48 49.94 -27.37
C LYS A 405 -44.10 51.00 -26.46
N LYS A 406 -43.47 52.17 -26.41
CA LYS A 406 -44.18 53.45 -26.33
C LYS A 406 -43.58 54.37 -27.38
#